data_AF-A0A3B4A7V3-F1
#
_entry.id   AF-A0A3B4A7V3-F1
#
_cell.length_a   1.000
_cell.length_b   1.000
_cell.length_c   1.000
_cell.angle_alpha   90.00
_cell.angle_beta   90.00
_cell.angle_gamma   90.00
#
_symmetry.space_group_name_H-M   'P 1'
#
loop_
_entity.id
_entity.type
_entity.pdbx_description
1 polymer ?
#
loop_
_entity_poly.entity_id
_entity_poly.type
_entity_poly.pdbx_seq_one_letter_code
_entity_poly.pdbx_strand_id
1 'polypeptide(L)'
;SSSAKVWIYPTNYPLREYQLKISEAALFRNTLVCLPTGLGKTFIASVIMYNFYRWYPSGKIVFMAPTKPLVAQQIEACYKVMGIPQAHMAELTSTAAKQRQEVWRAKRVFFLTPQVMVNDLSRDTCPAQQVKCVVIDEAHKALGNHAYCQVIRQLASQTKHFRILALSATPGGDTKQSVQSVISNLLISHIELRSEESPDIQAHSHQRSVEKMVVPLGETLSAYQTKDLRSLSKYQLILARDQFRKNPP
;
A
#
# COMPACT_ATOMS: atom_id res chain seq x y z
N SER A 1 13.80 16.19 21.71
CA SER A 1 12.93 17.31 21.28
C SER A 1 13.73 18.22 20.35
N SER A 2 13.36 18.28 19.06
CA SER A 2 13.54 19.42 18.11
C SER A 2 13.64 18.98 16.63
N SER A 3 13.92 17.72 16.32
CA SER A 3 14.18 17.28 14.92
C SER A 3 12.99 17.48 13.97
N ALA A 4 11.75 17.40 14.48
CA ALA A 4 10.53 17.56 13.68
C ALA A 4 10.25 18.99 13.18
N LYS A 5 11.09 19.97 13.52
CA LYS A 5 10.99 21.36 13.00
C LYS A 5 11.49 21.49 11.56
N VAL A 6 12.34 20.56 11.10
CA VAL A 6 12.95 20.58 9.77
C VAL A 6 12.76 19.23 9.12
N TRP A 7 12.07 19.23 7.97
CA TRP A 7 11.96 18.09 7.08
C TRP A 7 12.89 18.26 5.88
N ILE A 8 13.30 17.14 5.29
CA ILE A 8 14.22 17.06 4.17
C ILE A 8 13.45 16.54 2.96
N TYR A 9 13.55 17.26 1.85
CA TYR A 9 13.10 16.84 0.54
C TYR A 9 14.32 16.72 -0.38
N PRO A 10 14.42 15.67 -1.21
CA PRO A 10 15.60 15.45 -2.05
C PRO A 10 15.70 16.52 -3.15
N THR A 11 16.92 17.02 -3.39
CA THR A 11 17.22 18.03 -4.41
C THR A 11 17.90 17.42 -5.66
N ASN A 12 18.24 16.13 -5.62
CA ASN A 12 18.86 15.39 -6.72
C ASN A 12 17.85 14.85 -7.75
N TYR A 13 16.57 15.18 -7.60
CA TYR A 13 15.50 14.83 -8.55
C TYR A 13 14.79 16.11 -9.02
N PRO A 14 14.25 16.12 -10.25
CA PRO A 14 13.41 17.23 -10.72
C PRO A 14 12.24 17.46 -9.76
N LEU A 15 12.07 18.72 -9.32
CA LEU A 15 10.99 19.08 -8.43
C LEU A 15 9.64 18.94 -9.14
N ARG A 16 8.75 18.14 -8.57
CA ARG A 16 7.34 18.08 -8.96
C ARG A 16 6.51 18.63 -7.81
N GLU A 17 5.86 19.79 -8.00
CA GLU A 17 5.17 20.49 -6.91
C GLU A 17 4.11 19.64 -6.20
N TYR A 18 3.37 18.80 -6.95
CA TYR A 18 2.37 17.92 -6.35
C TYR A 18 3.02 16.94 -5.37
N GLN A 19 4.20 16.40 -5.68
CA GLN A 19 4.90 15.48 -4.77
C GLN A 19 5.35 16.21 -3.50
N LEU A 20 5.84 17.45 -3.63
CA LEU A 20 6.23 18.29 -2.49
C LEU A 20 5.03 18.55 -1.56
N LYS A 21 3.91 19.03 -2.11
CA LYS A 21 2.69 19.34 -1.35
C LYS A 21 2.10 18.09 -0.68
N ILE A 22 2.06 16.97 -1.39
CA ILE A 22 1.59 15.69 -0.84
C ILE A 22 2.52 15.23 0.29
N SER A 23 3.84 15.30 0.10
CA SER A 23 4.82 14.95 1.14
C SER A 23 4.65 15.82 2.38
N GLU A 24 4.51 17.14 2.22
CA GLU A 24 4.29 18.06 3.33
C GLU A 24 3.03 17.68 4.13
N ALA A 25 1.89 17.46 3.45
CA ALA A 25 0.66 17.04 4.10
C ALA A 25 0.81 15.70 4.85
N ALA A 26 1.48 14.73 4.23
CA ALA A 26 1.64 13.37 4.76
C ALA A 26 2.61 13.28 5.96
N LEU A 27 3.49 14.24 6.17
CA LEU A 27 4.33 14.30 7.38
C LEU A 27 3.47 14.53 8.63
N PHE A 28 2.40 15.34 8.50
CA PHE A 28 1.62 15.83 9.64
C PHE A 28 0.25 15.14 9.78
N ARG A 29 -0.26 14.46 8.75
CA ARG A 29 -1.57 13.80 8.76
C ARG A 29 -1.50 12.38 8.22
N ASN A 30 -2.32 11.49 8.77
CA ASN A 30 -2.49 10.16 8.19
C ASN A 30 -3.14 10.33 6.82
N THR A 31 -2.38 10.04 5.77
CA THR A 31 -2.73 10.49 4.42
C THR A 31 -2.90 9.31 3.49
N LEU A 32 -4.03 9.29 2.77
CA LEU A 32 -4.25 8.41 1.63
C LEU A 32 -3.87 9.18 0.36
N VAL A 33 -2.88 8.67 -0.36
CA VAL A 33 -2.37 9.20 -1.61
C VAL A 33 -2.83 8.29 -2.75
N CYS A 34 -3.72 8.81 -3.57
CA CYS A 34 -4.23 8.17 -4.77
C CYS A 34 -3.61 8.85 -6.00
N LEU A 35 -2.58 8.22 -6.57
CA LEU A 35 -1.88 8.69 -7.77
C LEU A 35 -1.77 7.57 -8.79
N PRO A 36 -1.99 7.82 -10.10
CA PRO A 36 -1.68 6.87 -11.15
C PRO A 36 -0.25 6.27 -11.06
N THR A 37 -0.08 5.09 -11.65
CA THR A 37 1.22 4.41 -11.67
C THR A 37 2.25 5.23 -12.46
N GLY A 38 3.50 5.27 -11.98
CA GLY A 38 4.56 6.07 -12.59
C GLY A 38 4.66 7.53 -12.09
N LEU A 39 3.69 8.02 -11.31
CA LEU A 39 3.71 9.40 -10.78
C LEU A 39 4.44 9.57 -9.44
N GLY A 40 5.23 8.56 -9.03
CA GLY A 40 6.16 8.70 -7.89
C GLY A 40 5.55 8.47 -6.50
N LYS A 41 4.60 7.54 -6.36
CA LYS A 41 4.13 7.06 -5.04
C LYS A 41 5.30 6.60 -4.14
N THR A 42 6.22 5.81 -4.70
CA THR A 42 7.43 5.36 -4.00
C THR A 42 8.35 6.52 -3.62
N PHE A 43 8.46 7.55 -4.47
CA PHE A 43 9.24 8.73 -4.15
C PHE A 43 8.67 9.43 -2.91
N ILE A 44 7.36 9.66 -2.87
CA ILE A 44 6.67 10.25 -1.70
C ILE A 44 6.91 9.40 -0.46
N ALA A 45 6.73 8.07 -0.54
CA ALA A 45 7.04 7.18 0.59
C ALA A 45 8.48 7.30 1.08
N SER A 46 9.45 7.34 0.16
CA SER A 46 10.87 7.48 0.50
C SER A 46 11.11 8.75 1.31
N VAL A 47 10.53 9.89 0.88
CA VAL A 47 10.64 11.18 1.57
C VAL A 47 10.06 11.09 2.99
N ILE A 48 8.85 10.53 3.14
CA ILE A 48 8.21 10.41 4.45
C ILE A 48 9.01 9.49 5.37
N MET A 49 9.38 8.31 4.90
CA MET A 49 10.16 7.32 5.65
C MET A 49 11.49 7.90 6.12
N TYR A 50 12.20 8.62 5.24
CA TYR A 50 13.48 9.23 5.58
C TYR A 50 13.35 10.26 6.71
N ASN A 51 12.33 11.12 6.65
CA ASN A 51 12.10 12.12 7.67
C ASN A 51 11.76 11.49 9.04
N PHE A 52 10.88 10.50 9.07
CA PHE A 52 10.59 9.79 10.32
C PHE A 52 11.79 8.99 10.84
N TYR A 53 12.58 8.38 9.95
CA TYR A 53 13.84 7.76 10.32
C TYR A 53 14.80 8.76 10.97
N ARG A 54 14.88 9.99 10.48
CA ARG A 54 15.76 11.03 11.04
C ARG A 54 15.23 11.62 12.35
N TRP A 55 13.92 11.83 12.43
CA TRP A 55 13.25 12.43 13.59
C TRP A 55 13.19 11.49 14.79
N TYR A 56 13.16 10.18 14.55
CA TYR A 56 13.07 9.16 15.59
C TYR A 56 14.25 8.18 15.51
N PRO A 57 15.45 8.54 16.04
CA PRO A 57 16.64 7.68 16.04
C PRO A 57 16.43 6.28 16.63
N SER A 58 15.52 6.11 17.59
CA SER A 58 15.14 4.80 18.16
C SER A 58 13.85 4.23 17.56
N GLY A 59 13.19 4.97 16.67
CA GLY A 59 11.93 4.58 16.04
C GLY A 59 12.11 3.53 14.95
N LYS A 60 11.03 2.79 14.69
CA LYS A 60 10.90 1.79 13.64
C LYS A 60 9.99 2.33 12.54
N ILE A 61 10.44 2.18 11.30
CA ILE A 61 9.74 2.59 10.08
C ILE A 61 9.38 1.34 9.31
N VAL A 62 8.12 1.19 8.93
CA VAL A 62 7.62 -0.02 8.27
C VAL A 62 7.05 0.35 6.91
N PHE A 63 7.46 -0.36 5.88
CA PHE A 63 6.84 -0.35 4.56
C PHE A 63 6.22 -1.72 4.32
N MET A 64 4.92 -1.74 4.07
CA MET A 64 4.18 -2.97 3.75
C MET A 64 3.74 -2.99 2.30
N ALA A 65 4.05 -4.09 1.61
CA ALA A 65 3.60 -4.36 0.25
C ALA A 65 2.90 -5.72 0.19
N PRO A 66 2.00 -5.95 -0.78
CA PRO A 66 1.18 -7.16 -0.78
C PRO A 66 1.94 -8.43 -1.21
N THR A 67 3.06 -8.31 -1.92
CA THR A 67 3.82 -9.46 -2.44
C THR A 67 5.32 -9.30 -2.20
N LYS A 68 6.05 -10.42 -2.06
CA LYS A 68 7.51 -10.40 -1.83
C LYS A 68 8.29 -9.67 -2.94
N PRO A 69 7.99 -9.85 -4.24
CA PRO A 69 8.70 -9.12 -5.30
C PRO A 69 8.52 -7.60 -5.19
N LEU A 70 7.32 -7.14 -4.81
CA LEU A 70 7.09 -5.71 -4.57
C LEU A 70 7.91 -5.21 -3.38
N VAL A 71 7.99 -5.99 -2.29
CA VAL A 71 8.84 -5.62 -1.14
C VAL A 71 10.30 -5.39 -1.57
N ALA A 72 10.90 -6.32 -2.32
CA ALA A 72 12.27 -6.20 -2.80
C ALA A 72 12.49 -4.96 -3.70
N GLN A 73 11.57 -4.71 -4.63
CA GLN A 73 11.62 -3.53 -5.51
C GLN A 73 11.59 -2.22 -4.73
N GLN A 74 10.77 -2.14 -3.66
CA GLN A 74 10.62 -0.92 -2.88
C GLN A 74 11.85 -0.62 -2.01
N ILE A 75 12.61 -1.64 -1.59
CA ILE A 75 13.88 -1.45 -0.87
C ILE A 75 14.88 -0.66 -1.73
N GLU A 76 15.12 -1.14 -2.96
CA GLU A 76 16.05 -0.49 -3.87
C GLU A 76 15.58 0.92 -4.25
N ALA A 77 14.29 1.08 -4.51
CA ALA A 77 13.73 2.37 -4.89
C ALA A 77 13.84 3.40 -3.75
N CYS A 78 13.54 3.01 -2.51
CA CYS A 78 13.69 3.88 -1.36
C CYS A 78 15.15 4.29 -1.14
N TYR A 79 16.09 3.35 -1.27
CA TYR A 79 17.53 3.61 -1.16
C TYR A 79 18.04 4.60 -2.21
N LYS A 80 17.59 4.47 -3.47
CA LYS A 80 17.97 5.36 -4.58
C LYS A 80 17.44 6.78 -4.38
N VAL A 81 16.21 6.93 -3.89
CA VAL A 81 15.59 8.25 -3.69
C VAL A 81 16.19 8.96 -2.48
N MET A 82 16.25 8.27 -1.35
CA MET A 82 16.75 8.81 -0.08
C MET A 82 17.82 7.87 0.46
N GLY A 83 19.02 8.38 0.71
CA GLY A 83 20.18 7.59 1.17
C GLY A 83 20.09 7.08 2.62
N ILE A 84 19.00 6.41 3.00
CA ILE A 84 18.93 5.62 4.23
C ILE A 84 19.94 4.48 4.09
N PRO A 85 20.89 4.29 5.02
CA PRO A 85 21.87 3.21 4.92
C PRO A 85 21.20 1.84 4.87
N GLN A 86 21.57 1.00 3.89
CA GLN A 86 21.05 -0.38 3.79
C GLN A 86 21.34 -1.21 5.05
N ALA A 87 22.43 -0.90 5.76
CA ALA A 87 22.75 -1.50 7.06
C ALA A 87 21.64 -1.32 8.11
N HIS A 88 20.79 -0.29 7.98
CA HIS A 88 19.65 -0.05 8.87
C HIS A 88 18.34 -0.63 8.33
N MET A 89 18.32 -1.13 7.09
CA MET A 89 17.17 -1.74 6.46
C MET A 89 17.14 -3.26 6.68
N ALA A 90 15.94 -3.83 6.65
CA ALA A 90 15.72 -5.27 6.57
C ALA A 90 14.50 -5.62 5.72
N GLU A 91 14.64 -6.70 4.96
CA GLU A 91 13.53 -7.40 4.33
C GLU A 91 13.11 -8.57 5.23
N LEU A 92 11.85 -8.63 5.65
CA LEU A 92 11.33 -9.72 6.52
C LEU A 92 10.38 -10.67 5.77
N THR A 93 10.64 -10.98 4.51
CA THR A 93 9.78 -11.87 3.70
C THR A 93 10.22 -13.34 3.73
N SER A 94 11.50 -13.59 3.98
CA SER A 94 12.14 -14.92 3.97
C SER A 94 12.83 -15.27 5.30
N THR A 95 12.99 -14.30 6.20
CA THR A 95 13.62 -14.50 7.52
C THR A 95 12.78 -15.41 8.41
N ALA A 96 13.43 -16.45 8.96
CA ALA A 96 12.80 -17.37 9.90
C ALA A 96 12.26 -16.62 11.12
N ALA A 97 11.06 -17.00 11.58
CA ALA A 97 10.37 -16.30 12.66
C ALA A 97 11.22 -16.17 13.95
N LYS A 98 12.01 -17.19 14.28
CA LYS A 98 12.90 -17.20 15.46
C LYS A 98 13.99 -16.12 15.41
N GLN A 99 14.44 -15.75 14.22
CA GLN A 99 15.50 -14.75 14.02
C GLN A 99 14.95 -13.31 13.95
N ARG A 100 13.64 -13.13 13.70
CA ARG A 100 13.08 -11.80 13.46
C ARG A 100 13.18 -10.87 14.67
N GLN A 101 13.19 -11.39 15.89
CA GLN A 101 13.33 -10.56 17.09
C GLN A 101 14.66 -9.80 17.12
N GLU A 102 15.76 -10.46 16.75
CA GLU A 102 17.08 -9.85 16.65
C GLU A 102 17.13 -8.81 15.53
N VAL A 103 16.50 -9.11 14.39
CA VAL A 103 16.40 -8.16 13.27
C VAL A 103 15.61 -6.92 13.69
N TRP A 104 14.49 -7.08 14.39
CA TRP A 104 13.71 -5.96 14.94
C TRP A 104 14.52 -5.12 15.92
N ARG A 105 15.42 -5.71 16.70
CA ARG A 105 16.33 -4.99 17.60
C ARG A 105 17.41 -4.22 16.84
N ALA A 106 18.08 -4.88 15.90
CA ALA A 106 19.26 -4.35 15.20
C ALA A 106 18.92 -3.34 14.10
N LYS A 107 17.73 -3.42 13.49
CA LYS A 107 17.36 -2.65 12.30
C LYS A 107 16.32 -1.57 12.62
N ARG A 108 16.12 -0.65 11.67
CA ARG A 108 15.27 0.54 11.88
C ARG A 108 14.21 0.71 10.80
N VAL A 109 14.48 0.27 9.58
CA VAL A 109 13.54 0.35 8.45
C VAL A 109 13.25 -1.05 7.96
N PHE A 110 11.97 -1.39 7.87
CA PHE A 110 11.51 -2.75 7.63
C PHE A 110 10.60 -2.80 6.41
N PHE A 111 10.89 -3.72 5.52
CA PHE A 111 10.13 -3.99 4.31
C PHE A 111 9.58 -5.40 4.41
N LEU A 112 8.26 -5.56 4.40
CA LEU A 112 7.61 -6.84 4.69
C LEU A 112 6.17 -6.91 4.17
N THR A 113 5.60 -8.10 4.17
CA THR A 113 4.18 -8.27 3.84
C THR A 113 3.32 -8.03 5.07
N PRO A 114 2.07 -7.57 4.92
CA PRO A 114 1.21 -7.30 6.07
C PRO A 114 0.98 -8.53 6.95
N GLN A 115 0.98 -9.74 6.38
CA GLN A 115 0.84 -10.97 7.17
C GLN A 115 2.03 -11.21 8.10
N VAL A 116 3.25 -10.87 7.68
CA VAL A 116 4.43 -10.95 8.56
C VAL A 116 4.27 -9.97 9.71
N MET A 117 3.80 -8.75 9.44
CA MET A 117 3.57 -7.75 10.48
C MET A 117 2.54 -8.20 11.50
N VAL A 118 1.39 -8.74 11.05
CA VAL A 118 0.35 -9.30 11.93
C VAL A 118 0.97 -10.36 12.85
N ASN A 119 1.70 -11.31 12.28
CA ASN A 119 2.30 -12.40 13.04
C ASN A 119 3.34 -11.90 14.06
N ASP A 120 4.14 -10.90 13.69
CA ASP A 120 5.19 -10.35 14.55
C ASP A 120 4.63 -9.45 15.66
N LEU A 121 3.53 -8.73 15.42
CA LEU A 121 2.80 -7.99 16.45
C LEU A 121 2.10 -8.94 17.42
N SER A 122 1.44 -9.97 16.92
CA SER A 122 0.71 -10.94 17.76
C SER A 122 1.62 -11.83 18.61
N ARG A 123 2.92 -11.90 18.30
CA ARG A 123 3.94 -12.64 19.06
C ARG A 123 4.83 -11.73 19.93
N ASP A 124 4.54 -10.43 19.96
CA ASP A 124 5.38 -9.41 20.61
C ASP A 124 6.85 -9.39 20.11
N THR A 125 7.09 -9.90 18.90
CA THR A 125 8.39 -9.86 18.22
C THR A 125 8.68 -8.45 17.72
N CYS A 126 7.65 -7.76 17.20
CA CYS A 126 7.73 -6.38 16.76
C CYS A 126 7.50 -5.43 17.96
N PRO A 127 8.41 -4.49 18.27
CA PRO A 127 8.20 -3.51 19.32
C PRO A 127 7.22 -2.41 18.87
N ALA A 128 5.91 -2.69 18.94
CA ALA A 128 4.85 -1.83 18.40
C ALA A 128 4.95 -0.36 18.84
N GLN A 129 5.27 -0.11 20.11
CA GLN A 129 5.40 1.24 20.70
C GLN A 129 6.53 2.07 20.04
N GLN A 130 7.53 1.40 19.46
CA GLN A 130 8.63 2.03 18.74
C GLN A 130 8.29 2.31 17.27
N VAL A 131 7.20 1.77 16.72
CA VAL A 131 6.77 2.08 15.35
C VAL A 131 6.33 3.54 15.28
N LYS A 132 6.91 4.30 14.34
CA LYS A 132 6.64 5.74 14.16
C LYS A 132 6.04 6.09 12.80
N CYS A 133 6.30 5.28 11.78
CA CYS A 133 5.72 5.47 10.46
C CYS A 133 5.44 4.11 9.82
N VAL A 134 4.26 4.00 9.23
CA VAL A 134 3.80 2.84 8.48
C VAL A 134 3.36 3.30 7.09
N VAL A 135 4.04 2.80 6.07
CA VAL A 135 3.65 2.95 4.67
C VAL A 135 2.91 1.70 4.24
N ILE A 136 1.74 1.88 3.61
CA ILE A 136 0.89 0.82 3.11
C ILE A 136 0.78 0.98 1.60
N ASP A 137 1.38 0.05 0.85
CA ASP A 137 1.24 -0.01 -0.60
C ASP A 137 0.01 -0.83 -1.00
N GLU A 138 -0.62 -0.45 -2.10
CA GLU A 138 -1.92 -0.99 -2.54
C GLU A 138 -3.01 -0.91 -1.45
N ALA A 139 -3.16 0.29 -0.87
CA ALA A 139 -4.07 0.57 0.24
C ALA A 139 -5.54 0.26 -0.06
N HIS A 140 -5.95 0.20 -1.33
CA HIS A 140 -7.28 -0.24 -1.73
C HIS A 140 -7.61 -1.68 -1.27
N LYS A 141 -6.60 -2.48 -0.89
CA LYS A 141 -6.78 -3.83 -0.31
C LYS A 141 -7.18 -3.82 1.16
N ALA A 142 -7.14 -2.66 1.84
CA ALA A 142 -7.47 -2.54 3.27
C ALA A 142 -8.98 -2.55 3.54
N LEU A 143 -9.64 -3.63 3.12
CA LEU A 143 -11.07 -3.86 3.26
C LEU A 143 -11.34 -5.05 4.18
N GLY A 144 -12.50 -5.05 4.84
CA GLY A 144 -12.92 -6.13 5.74
C GLY A 144 -11.84 -6.49 6.77
N ASN A 145 -11.53 -7.79 6.89
CA ASN A 145 -10.53 -8.31 7.82
C ASN A 145 -9.14 -8.50 7.17
N HIS A 146 -8.81 -7.75 6.11
CA HIS A 146 -7.50 -7.84 5.47
C HIS A 146 -6.34 -7.58 6.47
N ALA A 147 -5.18 -8.18 6.22
CA ALA A 147 -4.02 -8.09 7.11
C ALA A 147 -3.58 -6.64 7.39
N TYR A 148 -3.72 -5.72 6.42
CA TYR A 148 -3.51 -4.28 6.67
C TYR A 148 -4.38 -3.74 7.81
N CYS A 149 -5.67 -4.04 7.81
CA CYS A 149 -6.61 -3.60 8.84
C CYS A 149 -6.28 -4.23 10.21
N GLN A 150 -5.79 -5.47 10.22
CA GLN A 150 -5.36 -6.14 11.45
C GLN A 150 -4.12 -5.46 12.05
N VAL A 151 -3.12 -5.12 11.22
CA VAL A 151 -1.91 -4.40 11.65
C VAL A 151 -2.27 -3.07 12.29
N ILE A 152 -3.09 -2.25 11.62
CA ILE A 152 -3.43 -0.92 12.15
C ILE A 152 -4.21 -1.02 13.46
N ARG A 153 -5.15 -1.97 13.58
CA ARG A 153 -5.87 -2.21 14.85
C ARG A 153 -4.93 -2.64 15.98
N GLN A 154 -4.00 -3.56 15.72
CA GLN A 154 -3.02 -4.03 16.71
C GLN A 154 -2.03 -2.93 17.11
N LEU A 155 -1.58 -2.09 16.17
CA LEU A 155 -0.73 -0.94 16.50
C LEU A 155 -1.49 0.09 17.33
N ALA A 156 -2.72 0.44 16.92
CA ALA A 156 -3.54 1.45 17.59
C ALA A 156 -3.94 1.05 19.02
N SER A 157 -4.04 -0.24 19.33
CA SER A 157 -4.28 -0.70 20.70
C SER A 157 -3.06 -0.53 21.61
N GLN A 158 -1.85 -0.47 21.06
CA GLN A 158 -0.60 -0.34 21.84
C GLN A 158 -0.03 1.08 21.84
N THR A 159 -0.25 1.87 20.78
CA THR A 159 0.25 3.23 20.66
C THR A 159 -0.61 4.08 19.74
N LYS A 160 -0.78 5.36 20.08
CA LYS A 160 -1.43 6.36 19.21
C LYS A 160 -0.42 7.22 18.45
N HIS A 161 0.88 7.00 18.66
CA HIS A 161 1.94 7.87 18.19
C HIS A 161 2.69 7.29 16.99
N PHE A 162 1.96 7.12 15.88
CA PHE A 162 2.52 6.68 14.60
C PHE A 162 1.81 7.38 13.43
N ARG A 163 2.52 7.51 12.31
CA ARG A 163 2.00 8.09 11.06
C ARG A 163 1.69 7.00 10.05
N ILE A 164 0.58 7.16 9.33
CA ILE A 164 0.20 6.29 8.22
C ILE A 164 0.31 7.06 6.90
N LEU A 165 1.02 6.48 5.94
CA LEU A 165 0.96 6.85 4.54
C LEU A 165 0.37 5.67 3.77
N ALA A 166 -0.85 5.83 3.28
CA ALA A 166 -1.51 4.85 2.44
C ALA A 166 -1.35 5.24 0.98
N LEU A 167 -0.82 4.34 0.16
CA LEU A 167 -0.56 4.56 -1.26
C LEU A 167 -1.49 3.68 -2.09
N SER A 168 -2.12 4.25 -3.10
CA SER A 168 -2.90 3.48 -4.06
C SER A 168 -2.87 4.09 -5.45
N ALA A 169 -2.92 3.25 -6.49
CA ALA A 169 -3.15 3.71 -7.86
C ALA A 169 -4.62 4.04 -8.12
N THR A 170 -5.52 3.38 -7.40
CA THR A 170 -6.97 3.54 -7.51
C THR A 170 -7.56 3.73 -6.12
N PRO A 171 -8.53 4.63 -5.92
CA PRO A 171 -9.12 4.85 -4.60
C PRO A 171 -9.91 3.66 -4.05
N GLY A 172 -10.26 2.68 -4.88
CA GLY A 172 -11.02 1.48 -4.53
C GLY A 172 -11.81 0.99 -5.75
N GLY A 173 -12.05 -0.32 -5.87
CA GLY A 173 -12.90 -0.87 -6.93
C GLY A 173 -14.34 -0.37 -6.78
N ASP A 174 -14.75 0.49 -7.71
CA ASP A 174 -16.10 0.86 -8.14
C ASP A 174 -17.19 1.25 -7.12
N THR A 175 -16.93 1.34 -5.82
CA THR A 175 -17.95 1.75 -4.83
C THR A 175 -17.45 2.76 -3.80
N LYS A 176 -18.19 3.85 -3.59
CA LYS A 176 -17.91 4.87 -2.54
C LYS A 176 -17.73 4.25 -1.14
N GLN A 177 -18.42 3.13 -0.88
CA GLN A 177 -18.34 2.37 0.36
C GLN A 177 -16.95 1.74 0.59
N SER A 178 -16.27 1.31 -0.48
CA SER A 178 -14.91 0.76 -0.37
C SER A 178 -13.91 1.82 0.09
N VAL A 179 -13.98 3.03 -0.47
CA VAL A 179 -13.11 4.16 -0.10
C VAL A 179 -13.31 4.54 1.37
N GLN A 180 -14.56 4.66 1.81
CA GLN A 180 -14.88 4.97 3.21
C GLN A 180 -14.35 3.90 4.17
N SER A 181 -14.43 2.63 3.77
CA SER A 181 -13.88 1.52 4.55
C SER A 181 -12.37 1.64 4.69
N VAL A 182 -11.64 1.95 3.61
CA VAL A 182 -10.18 2.18 3.65
C VAL A 182 -9.84 3.34 4.58
N ILE A 183 -10.57 4.46 4.49
CA ILE A 183 -10.35 5.65 5.34
C ILE A 183 -10.48 5.27 6.82
N SER A 184 -11.56 4.58 7.18
CA SER A 184 -11.83 4.16 8.55
C SER A 184 -10.79 3.14 9.06
N ASN A 185 -10.54 2.08 8.28
CA ASN A 185 -9.65 0.99 8.65
C ASN A 185 -8.19 1.44 8.83
N LEU A 186 -7.75 2.41 8.04
CA LEU A 186 -6.38 2.93 8.04
C LEU A 186 -6.24 4.25 8.80
N LEU A 187 -7.27 4.68 9.55
CA LEU A 187 -7.24 5.90 10.36
C LEU A 187 -6.80 7.14 9.56
N ILE A 188 -7.28 7.25 8.32
CA ILE A 188 -6.92 8.33 7.39
C ILE A 188 -7.67 9.59 7.78
N SER A 189 -6.95 10.72 7.82
CA SER A 189 -7.51 12.04 8.12
C SER A 189 -7.31 13.06 6.99
N HIS A 190 -6.52 12.71 5.96
CA HIS A 190 -6.28 13.54 4.79
C HIS A 190 -6.23 12.69 3.53
N ILE A 191 -6.77 13.20 2.42
CA ILE A 191 -6.79 12.49 1.14
C ILE A 191 -6.16 13.39 0.08
N GLU A 192 -5.18 12.86 -0.62
CA GLU A 192 -4.57 13.46 -1.79
C GLU A 192 -4.91 12.60 -3.00
N LEU A 193 -5.84 13.08 -3.83
CA LEU A 193 -6.26 12.39 -5.05
C LEU A 193 -5.84 13.21 -6.25
N ARG A 194 -5.16 12.56 -7.21
CA ARG A 194 -4.94 13.10 -8.55
C ARG A 194 -5.31 12.06 -9.58
N SER A 195 -5.97 12.50 -10.63
CA SER A 195 -6.23 11.76 -11.86
C SER A 195 -5.21 12.16 -12.94
N GLU A 196 -5.20 11.45 -14.07
CA GLU A 196 -4.40 11.85 -15.25
C GLU A 196 -4.85 13.21 -15.82
N GLU A 197 -6.08 13.62 -15.53
CA GLU A 197 -6.67 14.90 -15.93
C GLU A 197 -6.30 16.06 -14.98
N SER A 198 -5.67 15.77 -13.84
CA SER A 198 -5.32 16.82 -12.87
C SER A 198 -4.28 17.79 -13.47
N PRO A 199 -4.48 19.12 -13.39
CA PRO A 199 -3.62 20.09 -14.08
C PRO A 199 -2.13 20.00 -13.69
N ASP A 200 -1.86 19.69 -12.43
CA ASP A 200 -0.51 19.50 -11.86
C ASP A 200 0.14 18.16 -12.24
N ILE A 201 -0.63 17.22 -12.81
CA ILE A 201 -0.17 15.93 -13.31
C ILE A 201 0.03 15.93 -14.82
N GLN A 202 -0.77 16.67 -15.59
CA GLN A 202 -0.70 16.67 -17.06
C GLN A 202 0.71 16.97 -17.61
N ALA A 203 1.46 17.87 -16.95
CA ALA A 203 2.85 18.19 -17.31
C ALA A 203 3.84 17.03 -17.10
N HIS A 204 3.43 15.97 -16.40
CA HIS A 204 4.25 14.82 -16.02
C HIS A 204 3.66 13.48 -16.47
N SER A 205 2.48 13.50 -17.09
CA SER A 205 1.87 12.32 -17.69
C SER A 205 2.45 12.13 -19.09
N HIS A 206 3.11 11.00 -19.35
CA HIS A 206 3.42 10.64 -20.73
C HIS A 206 2.10 10.34 -21.44
N GLN A 207 1.80 11.03 -22.55
CA GLN A 207 0.64 10.70 -23.39
C GLN A 207 0.70 9.22 -23.76
N ARG A 208 -0.14 8.41 -23.12
CA ARG A 208 -0.29 7.01 -23.46
C ARG A 208 -1.46 6.92 -24.43
N SER A 209 -1.15 6.77 -25.73
CA SER A 209 -2.18 6.45 -26.72
C SER A 209 -2.65 5.01 -26.48
N VAL A 210 -3.78 4.85 -25.80
CA VAL A 210 -4.40 3.54 -25.62
C VAL A 210 -5.18 3.22 -26.89
N GLU A 211 -4.54 2.47 -27.80
CA GLU A 211 -5.23 1.91 -28.96
C GLU A 211 -5.92 0.61 -28.55
N LYS A 212 -7.24 0.65 -28.38
CA LYS A 212 -8.04 -0.53 -28.06
C LYS A 212 -8.26 -1.35 -29.33
N MET A 213 -7.38 -2.32 -29.60
CA MET A 213 -7.62 -3.31 -30.65
C MET A 213 -8.57 -4.39 -30.12
N VAL A 214 -9.80 -4.40 -30.63
CA VAL A 214 -10.75 -5.48 -30.36
C VAL A 214 -10.38 -6.65 -31.26
N VAL A 215 -9.77 -7.69 -30.70
CA VAL A 215 -9.46 -8.92 -31.42
C VAL A 215 -10.70 -9.82 -31.36
N PRO A 216 -11.41 -10.05 -32.49
CA PRO A 216 -12.53 -10.98 -32.50
C PRO A 216 -12.04 -12.39 -32.20
N LEU A 217 -12.84 -13.15 -31.46
CA LEU A 217 -12.54 -14.56 -31.20
C LEU A 217 -12.66 -15.33 -32.53
N GLY A 218 -11.59 -16.03 -32.92
CA GLY A 218 -11.62 -16.95 -34.06
C GLY A 218 -12.65 -18.07 -33.87
N GLU A 219 -13.04 -18.75 -34.95
CA GLU A 219 -14.11 -19.76 -34.96
C GLU A 219 -13.91 -20.86 -33.90
N THR A 220 -12.68 -21.33 -33.74
CA THR A 220 -12.32 -22.34 -32.74
C THR A 220 -12.56 -21.84 -31.30
N LEU A 221 -12.11 -20.62 -30.97
CA LEU A 221 -12.30 -20.04 -29.64
C LEU A 221 -13.75 -19.68 -29.37
N SER A 222 -14.48 -19.22 -30.38
CA SER A 222 -15.92 -18.98 -30.33
C SER A 222 -16.72 -20.27 -30.09
N ALA A 223 -16.29 -21.38 -30.69
CA ALA A 223 -16.89 -22.70 -30.46
C ALA A 223 -16.67 -23.19 -29.02
N TYR A 224 -15.46 -23.04 -28.48
CA TYR A 224 -15.18 -23.34 -27.07
C TYR A 224 -15.98 -22.43 -26.14
N GLN A 225 -15.98 -21.12 -26.37
CA GLN A 225 -16.75 -20.17 -25.58
C GLN A 225 -18.24 -20.52 -25.56
N THR A 226 -18.81 -20.89 -26.71
CA THR A 226 -20.23 -21.28 -26.82
C THR A 226 -20.51 -22.60 -26.12
N LYS A 227 -19.60 -23.58 -26.21
CA LYS A 227 -19.71 -24.87 -25.52
C LYS A 227 -19.62 -24.71 -23.99
N ASP A 228 -18.70 -23.87 -23.54
CA ASP A 228 -18.45 -23.63 -22.11
C ASP A 228 -19.50 -22.70 -21.48
N LEU A 229 -20.00 -21.68 -22.21
CA LEU A 229 -21.13 -20.87 -21.73
C LEU A 229 -22.40 -21.70 -21.57
N ARG A 230 -22.64 -22.68 -22.46
CA ARG A 230 -23.78 -23.60 -22.34
C ARG A 230 -23.65 -24.54 -21.14
N SER A 231 -22.45 -25.01 -20.83
CA SER A 231 -22.23 -25.84 -19.64
C SER A 231 -22.36 -25.00 -18.36
N LEU A 232 -21.76 -23.81 -18.32
CA LEU A 232 -21.81 -22.89 -17.17
C LEU A 232 -23.22 -22.39 -16.87
N SER A 233 -24.02 -22.05 -17.88
CA SER A 233 -25.43 -21.66 -17.71
C SER A 233 -26.29 -22.80 -17.16
N LYS A 234 -26.00 -24.05 -17.53
CA LYS A 234 -26.64 -25.23 -16.93
C LYS A 234 -26.30 -25.36 -15.44
N TYR A 235 -25.03 -25.14 -15.06
CA TYR A 235 -24.63 -25.14 -13.64
C TYR A 235 -25.23 -23.97 -12.86
N GLN A 236 -25.34 -22.77 -13.46
CA GLN A 236 -26.01 -21.62 -12.84
C GLN A 236 -27.50 -21.90 -12.56
N LEU A 237 -28.21 -22.54 -13.49
CA LEU A 237 -29.61 -22.95 -13.28
C LEU A 237 -29.78 -24.00 -12.18
N ILE A 238 -28.84 -24.95 -12.07
CA ILE A 238 -28.84 -25.97 -11.01
C ILE A 238 -28.57 -25.33 -9.65
N LEU A 239 -27.56 -24.46 -9.56
CA LEU A 239 -27.23 -23.75 -8.33
C LEU A 239 -28.36 -22.83 -7.88
N ALA A 240 -29.03 -22.14 -8.81
CA ALA A 240 -30.20 -21.32 -8.51
C ALA A 240 -31.37 -22.16 -7.96
N ARG A 241 -31.63 -23.34 -8.55
CA ARG A 241 -32.67 -24.27 -8.07
C ARG A 241 -32.39 -24.83 -6.68
N ASP A 242 -31.14 -25.17 -6.37
CA ASP A 242 -30.74 -25.64 -5.04
C ASP A 242 -30.84 -24.54 -3.99
N GLN A 243 -30.58 -23.28 -4.37
CA GLN A 243 -30.73 -22.13 -3.48
C GLN A 243 -32.21 -21.86 -3.14
N PHE A 244 -33.12 -21.99 -4.11
CA PHE A 244 -34.58 -21.90 -3.90
C PHE A 244 -35.13 -23.03 -3.02
N ARG A 245 -34.56 -24.25 -3.09
CA ARG A 245 -34.98 -25.36 -2.22
C ARG A 245 -34.54 -25.19 -0.77
N LYS A 246 -33.40 -24.53 -0.52
CA LYS A 246 -32.87 -24.34 0.84
C LYS A 246 -33.49 -23.14 1.57
N ASN A 247 -33.97 -22.13 0.85
CA ASN A 247 -34.69 -20.98 1.38
C ASN A 247 -35.95 -20.70 0.54
N PRO A 248 -37.05 -21.45 0.73
CA PRO A 248 -38.34 -21.06 0.16
C PRO A 248 -38.85 -19.76 0.83
N PRO A 249 -39.68 -18.96 0.15
CA PRO A 249 -40.27 -17.75 0.71
C PRO A 249 -41.19 -18.03 1.90
#